data_AF-A0A9W7DWK0-F1
#
_entry.id   AF-A0A9W7DWK0-F1
#
_cell.length_a   1.000
_cell.length_b   1.000
_cell.length_c   1.000
_cell.angle_alpha   90.00
_cell.angle_beta   90.00
_cell.angle_gamma   90.00
#
_symmetry.space_group_name_H-M   'P 1'
#
loop_
_entity.id
_entity.type
_entity.pdbx_description
1 polymer ?
#
loop_
_entity_poly.entity_id
_entity_poly.type
_entity_poly.pdbx_seq_one_letter_code
_entity_poly.pdbx_strand_id
1 'polypeptide(L)'
;MTTTPLTSTSPNTDEYEVKCIAFFGDDRSILMQNANGPCPLLALANALILRNAISLPKRAIAMGKATFSDLVEILSNKALDDGGERGRSADIEALV
;
A
#
# COMPACT_ATOMS: atom_id res chain seq x y z
N MET A 1 43.09 3.18 16.42
CA MET A 1 41.63 3.21 16.20
C MET A 1 41.38 2.52 14.88
N THR A 2 40.91 1.28 14.92
CA THR A 2 40.75 0.42 13.73
C THR A 2 39.40 0.72 13.11
N THR A 3 39.38 1.37 11.95
CA THR A 3 38.16 1.62 11.18
C THR A 3 37.71 0.32 10.52
N THR A 4 36.72 -0.33 11.11
CA THR A 4 35.97 -1.41 10.45
C THR A 4 35.26 -0.82 9.23
N PRO A 5 35.39 -1.39 8.02
CA PRO A 5 34.57 -0.96 6.90
C PRO A 5 33.11 -1.31 7.21
N LEU A 6 32.23 -0.31 7.14
CA LEU A 6 30.79 -0.53 7.10
C LEU A 6 30.50 -1.25 5.78
N THR A 7 30.33 -2.56 5.85
CA THR A 7 29.79 -3.32 4.73
C THR A 7 28.36 -2.83 4.54
N SER A 8 28.14 -1.95 3.56
CA SER A 8 26.80 -1.61 3.07
C SER A 8 26.26 -2.84 2.35
N THR A 9 25.79 -3.81 3.12
CA THR A 9 24.95 -4.89 2.62
C THR A 9 23.59 -4.26 2.31
N SER A 10 23.41 -3.77 1.10
CA SER A 10 22.09 -3.46 0.56
C SER A 10 21.51 -4.74 -0.04
N PRO A 11 20.49 -5.35 0.58
CA PRO A 11 19.49 -6.06 -0.17
C PRO A 11 18.18 -5.26 -0.05
N ASN A 12 17.64 -4.85 -1.20
CA ASN A 12 16.24 -4.46 -1.40
C ASN A 12 15.29 -5.54 -0.86
N THR A 13 15.16 -5.63 0.46
CA THR A 13 14.18 -6.47 1.13
C THR A 13 13.22 -5.50 1.80
N ASP A 14 12.61 -4.63 0.99
CA ASP A 14 11.56 -3.71 1.40
C ASP A 14 10.27 -4.52 1.67
N GLU A 15 10.36 -5.46 2.60
CA GLU A 15 9.26 -6.26 3.08
C GLU A 15 8.61 -5.56 4.27
N TYR A 16 7.30 -5.42 4.20
CA TYR A 16 6.44 -4.85 5.22
C TYR A 16 5.56 -5.96 5.78
N GLU A 17 5.52 -6.09 7.11
CA GLU A 17 4.66 -7.09 7.74
C GLU A 17 3.19 -6.75 7.48
N VAL A 18 2.39 -7.78 7.20
CA VAL A 18 0.95 -7.66 7.00
C VAL A 18 0.25 -8.14 8.27
N LYS A 19 -0.59 -7.28 8.83
CA LYS A 19 -1.40 -7.59 10.00
C LYS A 19 -2.88 -7.61 9.62
N CYS A 20 -3.57 -8.71 9.91
CA CYS A 20 -5.02 -8.75 9.83
C CYS A 20 -5.63 -8.08 11.07
N ILE A 21 -6.57 -7.18 10.88
CA ILE A 21 -7.34 -6.53 11.94
C ILE A 21 -8.84 -6.57 11.62
N ALA A 22 -9.68 -6.62 12.65
CA ALA A 22 -11.11 -6.38 12.49
C ALA A 22 -11.37 -4.87 12.44
N PHE A 23 -12.04 -4.39 11.39
CA PHE A 23 -12.37 -2.98 11.18
C PHE A 23 -13.80 -2.86 10.64
N PHE A 24 -14.69 -2.22 11.41
CA PHE A 24 -16.14 -2.11 11.12
C PHE A 24 -16.82 -3.46 10.81
N GLY A 25 -16.40 -4.53 11.48
CA GLY A 25 -17.01 -5.86 11.33
C GLY A 25 -16.41 -6.72 10.21
N ASP A 26 -15.49 -6.18 9.42
CA ASP A 26 -14.76 -6.93 8.40
C ASP A 26 -13.28 -7.06 8.74
N ASP A 27 -12.65 -8.12 8.24
CA ASP A 27 -11.21 -8.28 8.28
C ASP A 27 -10.52 -7.38 7.23
N ARG A 28 -9.45 -6.71 7.65
CA ARG A 28 -8.60 -5.85 6.81
C ARG A 28 -7.13 -6.19 7.03
N SER A 29 -6.39 -6.38 5.93
CA SER A 29 -4.96 -6.65 5.95
C SER A 29 -4.17 -5.35 5.82
N ILE A 30 -3.68 -4.81 6.94
CA ILE A 30 -2.91 -3.56 6.98
C ILE A 30 -1.40 -3.82 6.95
N LEU A 31 -0.64 -2.83 6.48
CA LEU A 31 0.83 -2.85 6.44
C LEU A 31 1.41 -2.23 7.70
N MET A 32 2.38 -2.92 8.30
CA MET A 32 3.13 -2.43 9.45
C MET A 32 4.44 -1.77 9.01
N GLN A 33 4.78 -0.66 9.66
CA GLN A 33 6.04 0.04 9.42
C GLN A 33 7.18 -0.59 10.23
N ASN A 34 8.31 -0.87 9.58
CA ASN A 34 9.58 -1.14 10.26
C ASN A 34 10.36 0.18 10.48
N ALA A 35 11.41 0.16 11.29
CA ALA A 35 12.04 1.35 11.86
C ALA A 35 12.55 2.40 10.84
N ASN A 36 12.69 2.09 9.54
CA ASN A 36 13.17 3.03 8.51
C ASN A 36 12.51 2.82 7.11
N GLY A 37 11.19 2.56 7.05
CA GLY A 37 10.45 2.41 5.78
C GLY A 37 9.83 3.70 5.22
N PRO A 38 9.25 3.68 4.00
CA PRO A 38 8.53 4.81 3.39
C PRO A 38 7.16 5.03 4.06
N CYS A 39 7.17 5.60 5.27
CA CYS A 39 5.99 5.88 6.08
C CYS A 39 4.82 6.50 5.29
N PRO A 40 5.03 7.50 4.41
CA PRO A 40 3.93 8.09 3.64
C PRO A 40 3.23 7.10 2.71
N LEU A 41 3.98 6.16 2.10
CA LEU A 41 3.43 5.16 1.20
C LEU A 41 2.58 4.13 1.96
N LEU A 42 3.08 3.67 3.10
CA LEU A 42 2.36 2.75 3.99
C LEU A 42 1.09 3.38 4.55
N ALA A 43 1.17 4.66 4.97
CA ALA A 43 0.01 5.40 5.46
C ALA A 43 -1.06 5.56 4.38
N LEU A 44 -0.67 5.90 3.15
CA LEU A 44 -1.59 6.00 2.01
C LEU A 44 -2.25 4.65 1.70
N ALA A 45 -1.45 3.59 1.59
CA ALA A 45 -1.97 2.24 1.33
C ALA A 45 -2.94 1.80 2.42
N ASN A 46 -2.59 1.96 3.69
CA ASN A 46 -3.47 1.60 4.82
C ASN A 46 -4.78 2.39 4.82
N ALA A 47 -4.74 3.70 4.53
CA ALA A 47 -5.96 4.50 4.45
C ALA A 47 -6.91 3.98 3.34
N LEU A 48 -6.36 3.61 2.18
CA LEU A 48 -7.14 3.07 1.07
C LEU A 48 -7.66 1.65 1.35
N ILE A 49 -6.88 0.80 2.03
CA ILE A 49 -7.32 -0.54 2.47
C ILE A 49 -8.49 -0.41 3.45
N LEU A 50 -8.39 0.48 4.44
CA LEU A 50 -9.45 0.71 5.41
C LEU A 50 -10.72 1.30 4.76
N ARG A 51 -10.57 2.08 3.69
CA ARG A 51 -11.69 2.55 2.85
C ARG A 51 -12.26 1.46 1.93
N ASN A 52 -11.69 0.25 1.92
CA ASN A 52 -12.02 -0.82 0.97
C ASN A 52 -11.84 -0.39 -0.51
N ALA A 53 -10.88 0.51 -0.75
CA ALA A 53 -10.60 1.06 -2.08
C ALA A 53 -9.50 0.29 -2.82
N ILE A 54 -8.63 -0.42 -2.10
CA ILE A 54 -7.61 -1.33 -2.62
C ILE A 54 -7.52 -2.57 -1.70
N SER A 55 -6.93 -3.65 -2.21
CA SER A 55 -6.57 -4.82 -1.42
C SER A 55 -5.13 -5.23 -1.73
N LEU A 56 -4.42 -5.77 -0.74
CA LEU A 56 -3.11 -6.39 -0.95
C LEU A 56 -3.24 -7.65 -1.83
N PRO A 57 -2.17 -8.06 -2.54
CA PRO A 57 -2.19 -9.28 -3.33
C PRO A 57 -2.39 -10.49 -2.43
N LYS A 58 -3.12 -11.51 -2.91
CA LYS A 58 -3.36 -12.75 -2.14
C LYS A 58 -2.06 -13.39 -1.66
N ARG A 59 -1.00 -13.33 -2.48
CA ARG A 59 0.37 -13.73 -2.13
C ARG A 59 0.86 -13.06 -0.84
N ALA A 60 0.73 -11.74 -0.78
CA ALA A 60 1.26 -10.96 0.33
C ALA A 60 0.50 -11.24 1.63
N ILE A 61 -0.83 -11.37 1.54
CA ILE A 61 -1.68 -11.74 2.68
C ILE A 61 -1.31 -13.14 3.19
N ALA A 62 -1.18 -14.12 2.30
CA ALA A 62 -0.84 -15.50 2.67
C ALA A 62 0.56 -15.62 3.31
N MET A 63 1.51 -14.81 2.86
CA MET A 63 2.88 -14.79 3.40
C MET A 63 3.04 -13.90 4.65
N GLY A 64 2.02 -13.09 4.99
CA GLY A 64 2.14 -12.09 6.04
C GLY A 64 3.14 -10.97 5.71
N LYS A 65 3.51 -10.79 4.44
CA LYS A 65 4.52 -9.83 3.98
C LYS A 65 4.19 -9.26 2.62
N ALA A 66 4.29 -7.94 2.47
CA ALA A 66 4.18 -7.23 1.20
C ALA A 66 5.51 -6.56 0.86
N THR A 67 5.81 -6.40 -0.43
CA THR A 67 7.02 -5.73 -0.92
C THR A 67 6.72 -4.31 -1.40
N PHE A 68 7.72 -3.43 -1.45
CA PHE A 68 7.58 -2.11 -2.07
C PHE A 68 6.96 -2.16 -3.48
N SER A 69 7.35 -3.14 -4.30
CA SER A 69 6.78 -3.34 -5.63
C SER A 69 5.27 -3.64 -5.59
N ASP A 70 4.82 -4.49 -4.65
CA ASP A 70 3.39 -4.78 -4.48
C ASP A 70 2.61 -3.47 -4.18
N LEU A 71 3.17 -2.59 -3.35
CA LEU A 71 2.55 -1.31 -2.98
C LEU A 71 2.47 -0.35 -4.17
N VAL A 72 3.58 -0.19 -4.91
CA VAL A 72 3.64 0.71 -6.07
C VAL A 72 2.69 0.24 -7.16
N GLU A 73 2.63 -1.06 -7.44
CA GLU A 73 1.72 -1.63 -8.45
C GLU A 73 0.26 -1.32 -8.12
N ILE A 74 -0.17 -1.62 -6.90
CA ILE A 74 -1.56 -1.41 -6.48
C ILE A 74 -1.94 0.07 -6.48
N LEU A 75 -1.06 0.93 -5.94
CA LEU A 75 -1.33 2.37 -5.87
C LEU A 75 -1.32 3.01 -7.26
N SER A 76 -0.44 2.56 -8.16
CA SER A 76 -0.40 3.06 -9.54
C SER A 76 -1.66 2.67 -10.31
N ASN A 77 -2.08 1.41 -10.21
CA ASN A 77 -3.34 0.96 -10.82
C ASN A 77 -4.53 1.78 -10.29
N LYS A 78 -4.60 1.98 -8.97
CA LYS A 78 -5.64 2.82 -8.35
C LYS A 78 -5.63 4.26 -8.88
N ALA A 79 -4.45 4.86 -9.03
CA ALA A 79 -4.32 6.23 -9.54
C ALA A 79 -4.78 6.36 -11.00
N LEU A 80 -4.50 5.35 -11.83
CA LEU A 80 -4.92 5.31 -13.23
C LEU A 80 -6.44 5.08 -13.35
N ASP A 81 -7.01 4.21 -12.54
CA ASP A 81 -8.45 3.90 -12.54
C ASP A 81 -9.29 5.13 -12.12
N ASP A 82 -8.85 5.88 -11.11
CA ASP A 82 -9.57 7.08 -10.64
C ASP A 82 -9.53 8.25 -11.64
N GLY A 83 -8.55 8.26 -12.54
CA GLY A 83 -8.43 9.24 -13.62
C GLY A 83 -9.48 9.03 -14.73
N GLY A 84 -10.00 7.82 -14.90
CA GLY A 84 -10.99 7.48 -15.93
C GLY A 84 -12.44 7.86 -15.57
N GLU A 85 -12.81 7.78 -14.30
CA GLU A 85 -14.20 7.99 -13.86
C GLU A 85 -14.54 9.47 -13.60
N ARG A 86 -13.53 10.31 -13.35
CA ARG A 86 -13.74 11.74 -13.04
C ARG A 86 -14.22 12.57 -14.25
N GLY A 87 -14.16 12.02 -15.45
CA GLY A 87 -14.69 12.62 -16.69
C GLY A 87 -16.17 12.29 -16.99
N ARG A 88 -16.84 11.42 -16.23
CA ARG A 88 -18.22 10.96 -16.53
C ARG A 88 -19.29 11.54 -15.60
N SER A 89 -18.89 12.13 -14.47
CA SER A 89 -19.83 12.63 -13.45
C SER A 89 -20.28 14.08 -13.69
N ALA A 90 -19.53 14.86 -14.48
CA ALA A 90 -19.83 16.28 -14.70
C ALA A 90 -21.00 16.56 -15.68
N ASP A 91 -21.56 15.55 -16.34
CA ASP A 91 -22.54 15.75 -17.43
C ASP A 91 -24.00 15.45 -17.07
N ILE A 92 -24.35 15.11 -15.81
CA ILE A 92 -25.74 14.73 -15.46
C ILE A 92 -26.54 15.82 -14.72
N GLU A 93 -25.93 16.91 -14.27
CA GLU A 93 -26.68 17.98 -13.56
C GLU A 93 -27.22 19.11 -14.48
N ALA A 94 -27.10 18.99 -15.80
CA ALA A 94 -27.55 20.01 -16.75
C ALA A 94 -28.89 19.71 -17.47
N LEU A 95 -29.68 18.74 -17.00
CA LEU A 95 -30.86 18.25 -17.72
C LEU A 95 -32.13 18.01 -16.88
N VAL A 96 -32.27 18.68 -15.73
CA VAL A 96 -33.54 18.77 -15.00
C VAL A 96 -33.88 20.22 -14.69
#